data_AF-A0A264VZF7-F1
#
_entry.id   AF-A0A264VZF7-F1
#
_cell.length_a   1.000
_cell.length_b   1.000
_cell.length_c   1.000
_cell.angle_alpha   90.00
_cell.angle_beta   90.00
_cell.angle_gamma   90.00
#
_symmetry.space_group_name_H-M   'P 1'
#
loop_
_entity.id
_entity.type
_entity.pdbx_description
1 polymer ?
#
loop_
_entity_poly.entity_id
_entity_poly.type
_entity_poly.pdbx_seq_one_letter_code
_entity_poly.pdbx_strand_id
1 'polypeptide(L)'
;MVQSRPITTLYPIPEANDQENHVYLSVGHQQMMTDPIKPLGLSFYLFITPAPMRKAGGRLFVDVAPRLTTRIGRETLLNTVG
;
A
#
# COMPACT_ATOMS: atom_id res chain seq x y z
N MET A 1 -32.96 -7.79 -17.11
CA MET A 1 -31.88 -8.04 -16.13
C MET A 1 -32.39 -9.08 -15.16
N VAL A 2 -31.78 -10.27 -15.08
CA VAL A 2 -32.34 -11.39 -14.29
C VAL A 2 -31.60 -11.63 -12.97
N GLN A 3 -30.32 -11.24 -12.88
CA GLN A 3 -29.57 -11.29 -11.62
C GLN A 3 -28.34 -10.38 -11.70
N SER A 4 -27.98 -9.78 -10.57
CA SER A 4 -26.68 -9.14 -10.35
C SER A 4 -26.16 -9.58 -8.99
N ARG A 5 -24.86 -9.89 -8.90
CA ARG A 5 -24.18 -10.25 -7.65
C ARG A 5 -22.89 -9.43 -7.55
N PRO A 6 -22.58 -8.86 -6.37
CA PRO A 6 -21.33 -8.16 -6.18
C PRO A 6 -20.15 -9.14 -6.20
N ILE A 7 -18.99 -8.67 -6.65
CA ILE A 7 -17.72 -9.38 -6.52
C ILE A 7 -17.22 -9.18 -5.09
N THR A 8 -16.96 -10.27 -4.36
CA THR A 8 -16.54 -10.22 -2.94
C THR A 8 -15.07 -10.64 -2.73
N THR A 9 -14.34 -10.87 -3.82
CA THR A 9 -12.97 -11.40 -3.81
C THR A 9 -11.92 -10.37 -4.23
N LEU A 10 -12.33 -9.14 -4.55
CA LEU A 10 -11.39 -8.07 -4.87
C LEU A 10 -10.60 -7.67 -3.63
N TYR A 11 -9.31 -7.41 -3.82
CA TYR A 11 -8.51 -6.76 -2.79
C TYR A 11 -8.92 -5.28 -2.71
N PRO A 12 -9.15 -4.72 -1.51
CA PRO A 12 -9.54 -3.32 -1.39
C PRO A 12 -8.37 -2.40 -1.77
N ILE A 13 -8.69 -1.27 -2.39
CA ILE A 13 -7.70 -0.23 -2.72
C ILE A 13 -7.39 0.63 -1.49
N PRO A 14 -6.16 1.13 -1.32
CA PRO A 14 -5.87 2.14 -0.30
C PRO A 14 -6.62 3.44 -0.57
N GLU A 15 -7.05 4.12 0.50
CA GLU A 15 -7.69 5.43 0.39
C GLU A 15 -6.68 6.50 -0.07
N ALA A 16 -7.03 7.22 -1.12
CA ALA A 16 -6.28 8.34 -1.68
C ALA A 16 -7.15 9.60 -1.65
N ASN A 17 -6.52 10.76 -1.55
CA ASN A 17 -7.20 12.05 -1.42
C ASN A 17 -7.33 12.81 -2.76
N ASP A 18 -6.90 12.18 -3.84
CA ASP A 18 -6.89 12.76 -5.19
C ASP A 18 -7.33 11.70 -6.23
N GLN A 19 -7.31 12.06 -7.51
CA GLN A 19 -7.71 11.20 -8.63
C GLN A 19 -6.52 10.80 -9.52
N GLU A 20 -5.29 10.96 -9.03
CA GLU A 20 -4.10 10.65 -9.79
C GLU A 20 -3.81 9.13 -9.78
N ASN A 21 -2.90 8.71 -10.66
CA ASN A 21 -2.45 7.32 -10.69
C ASN A 21 -1.41 7.07 -9.58
N HIS A 22 -1.74 6.17 -8.66
CA HIS A 22 -0.84 5.74 -7.58
C HIS A 22 -0.24 4.36 -7.83
N VAL A 23 0.94 4.12 -7.27
CA VAL A 23 1.61 2.82 -7.29
C VAL A 23 1.99 2.48 -5.86
N TYR A 24 1.42 1.40 -5.33
CA TYR A 24 1.59 1.02 -3.93
C TYR A 24 2.53 -0.17 -3.78
N LEU A 25 3.57 -0.02 -2.97
CA LEU A 25 4.47 -1.11 -2.58
C LEU A 25 4.06 -1.69 -1.23
N SER A 26 3.99 -3.02 -1.14
CA SER A 26 3.57 -3.72 0.09
C SER A 26 4.69 -3.74 1.14
N VAL A 27 4.43 -3.14 2.30
CA VAL A 27 5.36 -3.17 3.45
C VAL A 27 5.44 -4.58 4.03
N GLY A 28 4.32 -5.32 4.02
CA GLY A 28 4.29 -6.70 4.50
C GLY A 28 5.24 -7.62 3.73
N HIS A 29 5.38 -7.43 2.42
CA HIS A 29 6.35 -8.21 1.63
C HIS A 29 7.80 -7.86 2.01
N GLN A 30 8.11 -6.57 2.23
CA GLN A 30 9.46 -6.16 2.67
C GLN A 30 9.81 -6.71 4.06
N GLN A 31 8.82 -6.83 4.94
CA GLN A 31 9.00 -7.34 6.31
C GLN A 31 8.80 -8.87 6.42
N MET A 32 8.58 -9.57 5.30
CA MET A 32 8.18 -10.99 5.28
C MET A 32 6.95 -11.31 6.17
N MET A 33 6.07 -10.33 6.36
CA MET A 33 4.87 -10.41 7.19
C MET A 33 3.63 -10.07 6.34
N THR A 34 3.11 -11.06 5.61
CA THR A 34 2.00 -10.89 4.67
C THR A 34 0.63 -11.15 5.29
N ASP A 35 0.55 -11.48 6.57
CA ASP A 35 -0.72 -11.69 7.27
C ASP A 35 -1.43 -10.37 7.57
N PRO A 36 -2.78 -10.35 7.63
CA PRO A 36 -3.51 -9.16 8.01
C PRO A 36 -3.27 -8.82 9.49
N ILE A 37 -3.01 -7.55 9.76
CA ILE A 37 -2.79 -6.99 11.09
C ILE A 37 -4.12 -6.42 11.59
N LYS A 38 -4.43 -6.69 12.86
CA LYS A 38 -5.62 -6.12 13.53
C LYS A 38 -5.55 -4.59 13.60
N PRO A 39 -6.69 -3.86 13.68
CA PRO A 39 -6.70 -2.40 13.68
C PRO A 39 -5.75 -1.73 14.67
N LEU A 40 -5.67 -2.25 15.91
CA LEU A 40 -4.75 -1.70 16.92
C LEU A 40 -3.28 -1.87 16.51
N GLY A 41 -2.91 -3.02 15.95
CA GLY A 41 -1.55 -3.27 15.48
C GLY A 41 -1.16 -2.34 14.32
N LEU A 42 -2.09 -2.08 13.39
CA LEU A 42 -1.88 -1.09 12.32
C LEU A 42 -1.66 0.32 12.88
N SER A 43 -2.45 0.73 13.89
CA SER A 43 -2.30 2.04 14.52
C SER A 43 -0.94 2.19 15.21
N PHE A 44 -0.48 1.18 15.95
CA PHE A 44 0.85 1.20 16.57
C PHE A 44 1.97 1.24 15.54
N TYR A 45 1.87 0.44 14.47
CA TYR A 45 2.87 0.45 13.41
C TYR A 45 2.96 1.84 12.75
N LEU A 46 1.80 2.45 12.46
CA LEU A 46 1.72 3.82 11.90
C LEU A 46 2.22 4.89 12.88
N PHE A 47 2.11 4.67 14.18
CA PHE A 47 2.60 5.60 15.20
C PHE A 47 4.13 5.61 15.30
N ILE A 48 4.78 4.46 15.14
CA ILE A 48 6.23 4.34 15.31
C ILE A 48 7.03 4.55 14.02
N THR A 49 6.41 4.37 12.85
CA THR A 49 7.08 4.54 11.56
C THR A 49 7.15 6.02 11.16
N PRO A 50 8.31 6.51 10.65
CA PRO A 50 8.40 7.85 10.07
C PRO A 50 7.83 7.91 8.65
N ALA A 51 7.65 6.76 7.98
CA ALA A 51 7.21 6.72 6.59
C ALA A 51 5.68 6.87 6.48
N PRO A 52 5.17 7.70 5.55
CA PRO A 52 3.74 7.82 5.31
C PRO A 52 3.22 6.55 4.61
N MET A 53 2.47 5.72 5.36
CA MET A 53 1.90 4.47 4.86
C MET A 53 0.37 4.57 4.72
N ARG A 54 -0.18 3.80 3.78
CA ARG A 54 -1.63 3.62 3.56
C ARG A 54 -2.07 2.24 4.01
N LYS A 55 -3.30 2.15 4.52
CA LYS A 55 -3.95 0.90 4.96
C LYS A 55 -4.81 0.34 3.83
N ALA A 56 -4.75 -0.96 3.58
CA ALA A 56 -5.71 -1.68 2.75
C ALA A 56 -5.73 -3.16 3.12
N GLY A 57 -6.91 -3.77 3.26
CA GLY A 57 -7.05 -5.21 3.48
C GLY A 57 -6.32 -5.75 4.72
N GLY A 58 -6.23 -4.94 5.79
CA GLY A 58 -5.49 -5.27 7.01
C GLY A 58 -3.96 -5.16 6.89
N ARG A 59 -3.43 -4.57 5.82
CA ARG A 59 -1.98 -4.48 5.54
C ARG A 59 -1.57 -3.03 5.25
N LEU A 60 -0.26 -2.79 5.25
CA LEU A 60 0.35 -1.48 5.02
C LEU A 60 1.08 -1.41 3.67
N PHE A 61 0.98 -0.24 3.04
CA PHE A 61 1.58 0.06 1.74
C PHE A 61 2.21 1.44 1.74
N VAL A 62 3.22 1.65 0.91
CA VAL A 62 3.80 2.98 0.64
C VAL A 62 3.49 3.37 -0.79
N ASP A 63 3.00 4.59 -1.00
CA ASP A 63 2.87 5.14 -2.35
C ASP A 63 4.26 5.52 -2.88
N VAL A 64 4.62 4.92 -4.00
CA VAL A 64 5.90 5.13 -4.67
C VAL A 64 5.75 5.86 -6.00
N ALA A 65 4.53 6.17 -6.45
CA ALA A 65 4.30 6.89 -7.70
C ALA A 65 5.13 8.18 -7.83
N PRO A 66 5.24 9.04 -6.80
CA PRO A 66 6.09 10.24 -6.90
C PRO A 66 7.56 9.94 -7.19
N ARG A 67 8.11 8.85 -6.64
CA ARG A 67 9.50 8.44 -6.86
C ARG A 67 9.72 7.88 -8.27
N LEU A 68 8.68 7.35 -8.89
CA LEU A 68 8.76 6.78 -10.24
C LEU A 68 8.77 7.86 -11.36
N THR A 69 8.42 9.10 -11.02
CA THR A 69 8.36 10.21 -12.00
C THR A 69 9.74 10.68 -12.47
N THR A 70 10.80 10.49 -11.67
CA THR A 70 12.16 10.96 -12.00
C THR A 70 13.14 9.79 -12.14
N ARG A 71 14.20 9.97 -12.94
CA ARG A 71 15.24 8.95 -13.10
C ARG A 71 15.93 8.62 -11.78
N ILE A 72 16.35 9.64 -11.03
CA ILE A 72 17.04 9.48 -9.73
C ILE A 72 16.12 8.77 -8.73
N GLY A 73 14.84 9.13 -8.68
CA GLY A 73 13.87 8.49 -7.80
C GLY A 73 13.67 7.00 -8.10
N ARG A 74 13.60 6.63 -9.39
CA ARG A 74 13.54 5.22 -9.84
C ARG A 74 14.78 4.44 -9.44
N GLU A 75 15.97 4.98 -9.71
CA GLU A 75 17.25 4.33 -9.37
C GLU A 75 17.37 4.13 -7.84
N THR A 76 16.99 5.14 -7.06
CA THR A 76 17.00 5.08 -5.59
C THR A 76 16.03 4.01 -5.08
N LEU A 77 14.82 3.96 -5.63
CA LEU A 77 13.83 2.96 -5.26
C LEU A 77 14.33 1.55 -5.54
N LEU A 78 14.87 1.29 -6.73
CA LEU A 78 15.41 -0.02 -7.10
C LEU A 78 16.53 -0.47 -6.15
N ASN A 79 17.45 0.43 -5.80
CA ASN A 79 18.54 0.13 -4.87
C ASN A 79 18.08 -0.10 -3.43
N THR A 80 16.86 0.32 -3.06
CA THR A 80 16.31 0.19 -1.70
C THR A 80 15.46 -1.07 -1.54
N VAL A 81 14.76 -1.47 -2.61
CA VAL A 81 13.80 -2.60 -2.56
C VAL A 81 14.36 -3.90 -3.14
N GLY A 82 15.49 -3.83 -3.86
CA GLY A 82 16.18 -4.96 -4.48
C GLY A 82 17.27 -5.56 -3.60
#